data_AF-A0A227IXK0-F1
#
_entry.id   AF-A0A227IXK0-F1
#
_cell.length_a   1.000
_cell.length_b   1.000
_cell.length_c   1.000
_cell.angle_alpha   90.00
_cell.angle_beta   90.00
_cell.angle_gamma   90.00
#
_symmetry.space_group_name_H-M   'P 1'
#
loop_
_entity.id
_entity.type
_entity.pdbx_description
1 polymer ?
#
loop_
_entity_poly.entity_id
_entity_poly.type
_entity_poly.pdbx_seq_one_letter_code
_entity_poly.pdbx_strand_id
1 'polypeptide(L)'
;FRRLSQPLDTSSAQISILNVGDEPRIYCCESVNVFDPAGNNRVLCAGIDLNPAISAQGGDAVSIAEELKSLCVASGGSSVIPP
;
A
#
# COMPACT_ATOMS: atom_id res chain seq x y z
N PHE A 1 -6.04 -1.38 -6.65
CA PHE A 1 -5.41 -2.69 -6.31
C PHE A 1 -4.86 -3.36 -7.56
N ARG A 2 -3.56 -3.17 -7.84
CA ARG A 2 -2.87 -3.71 -9.03
C ARG A 2 -2.95 -5.24 -9.16
N ARG A 3 -3.09 -5.96 -8.05
CA ARG A 3 -3.17 -7.43 -8.01
C ARG A 3 -4.48 -8.02 -8.54
N LEU A 4 -5.51 -7.19 -8.75
CA LEU A 4 -6.71 -7.63 -9.46
C LEU A 4 -6.47 -7.75 -10.98
N SER A 5 -5.63 -6.87 -11.55
CA SER A 5 -5.30 -6.88 -12.98
C SER A 5 -4.05 -7.69 -13.32
N GLN A 6 -3.19 -7.97 -12.32
CA GLN A 6 -1.96 -8.76 -12.46
C GLN A 6 -1.86 -9.79 -11.33
N PRO A 7 -2.61 -10.90 -11.43
CA PRO A 7 -2.59 -11.97 -10.43
C PRO A 7 -1.21 -12.62 -10.34
N LEU A 8 -0.85 -13.03 -9.13
CA LEU A 8 0.33 -13.85 -8.85
C LEU A 8 -0.09 -15.12 -8.12
N ASP A 9 0.66 -16.20 -8.36
CA ASP A 9 0.48 -17.48 -7.65
C ASP A 9 1.04 -17.45 -6.23
N THR A 10 1.83 -16.43 -5.90
CA THR A 10 2.45 -16.22 -4.59
C THR A 10 1.92 -14.93 -3.95
N SER A 11 2.23 -14.76 -2.66
CA SER A 11 1.94 -13.51 -1.99
C SER A 11 2.81 -12.36 -2.53
N SER A 12 2.34 -11.12 -2.33
CA SER A 12 3.02 -9.91 -2.76
C SER A 12 2.99 -8.85 -1.67
N ALA A 13 4.19 -8.42 -1.29
CA ALA A 13 4.42 -7.24 -0.48
C ALA A 13 4.28 -5.95 -1.30
N GLN A 14 3.75 -4.90 -0.68
CA GLN A 14 3.64 -3.56 -1.25
C GLN A 14 3.56 -2.50 -0.15
N ILE A 15 4.17 -1.33 -0.38
CA ILE A 15 3.83 -0.12 0.38
C ILE A 15 2.69 0.60 -0.33
N SER A 16 1.60 0.88 0.38
CA SER A 16 0.43 1.59 -0.12
C SER A 16 0.25 2.90 0.64
N ILE A 17 -0.15 3.95 -0.07
CA ILE A 17 -0.59 5.20 0.55
C ILE A 17 -2.12 5.27 0.48
N LEU A 18 -2.76 5.49 1.63
CA LEU A 18 -4.21 5.66 1.73
C LEU A 18 -4.51 6.85 2.62
N ASN A 19 -5.45 7.70 2.21
CA ASN A 19 -5.94 8.78 3.06
C ASN A 19 -6.92 8.23 4.10
N VAL A 20 -6.70 8.55 5.37
CA VAL A 20 -7.64 8.36 6.47
C VAL A 20 -8.19 9.73 6.84
N GLY A 21 -9.42 10.03 6.39
CA GLY A 21 -9.87 11.41 6.33
C GLY A 21 -9.04 12.19 5.30
N ASP A 22 -8.47 13.31 5.72
CA ASP A 22 -7.63 14.17 4.86
C ASP A 22 -6.11 13.94 5.04
N GLU A 23 -5.71 12.98 5.88
CA GLU A 23 -4.31 12.69 6.18
C GLU A 23 -3.84 11.42 5.46
N PRO A 24 -2.75 11.47 4.65
CA PRO A 24 -2.20 10.27 4.04
C PRO A 24 -1.47 9.40 5.07
N ARG A 25 -1.64 8.08 4.94
CA ARG A 25 -1.00 7.08 5.78
C ARG A 25 -0.28 6.03 4.97
N ILE A 26 0.82 5.54 5.54
CA ILE A 26 1.69 4.55 4.93
C ILE A 26 1.29 3.17 5.45
N TYR A 27 0.91 2.27 4.55
CA TYR A 27 0.57 0.89 4.88
C TYR A 27 1.60 -0.07 4.29
N CYS A 28 2.13 -0.95 5.14
CA CYS A 28 2.83 -2.15 4.68
C CYS A 28 1.80 -3.25 4.44
N CYS A 29 1.64 -3.66 3.20
CA CYS A 29 0.60 -4.57 2.75
C CYS A 29 1.18 -5.89 2.26
N GLU A 30 0.53 -6.99 2.64
CA GLU A 30 0.74 -8.31 2.06
C GLU A 30 -0.58 -8.78 1.42
N SER A 31 -0.50 -9.26 0.18
CA SER A 31 -1.68 -9.63 -0.61
C SER A 31 -1.53 -10.98 -1.29
N VAL A 32 -2.65 -11.69 -1.44
CA VAL A 32 -2.75 -12.98 -2.16
C VAL A 32 -3.96 -12.97 -3.08
N ASN A 33 -3.83 -13.63 -4.24
CA ASN A 33 -4.95 -13.92 -5.10
C ASN A 33 -5.72 -15.14 -4.57
N VAL A 34 -7.04 -15.04 -4.53
CA VAL A 34 -7.92 -16.14 -4.09
C VAL A 34 -9.11 -16.27 -5.03
N PHE A 35 -9.67 -17.46 -5.13
CA PHE A 35 -10.93 -17.68 -5.83
C PHE A 35 -12.08 -17.68 -4.84
N ASP A 36 -13.12 -16.89 -5.14
CA ASP A 36 -14.38 -17.02 -4.40
C ASP A 36 -15.11 -18.33 -4.76
N PRO A 37 -16.13 -18.75 -4.00
CA PRO A 37 -16.86 -19.99 -4.27
C PRO A 37 -17.52 -20.06 -5.66
N ALA A 38 -17.72 -18.92 -6.33
CA ALA A 38 -18.25 -18.85 -7.69
C ALA A 38 -17.13 -18.90 -8.76
N GLY A 39 -15.87 -19.09 -8.35
CA GLY A 39 -14.71 -19.21 -9.23
C GLY A 39 -14.14 -17.87 -9.71
N ASN A 40 -14.57 -16.73 -9.15
CA ASN A 40 -14.04 -15.44 -9.54
C ASN A 40 -12.73 -15.14 -8.79
N ASN A 41 -11.74 -14.60 -9.50
CA ASN A 41 -10.50 -14.14 -8.89
C ASN A 41 -10.76 -12.88 -8.02
N ARG A 42 -10.26 -12.92 -6.80
CA ARG A 42 -10.30 -11.86 -5.79
C ARG A 42 -8.90 -11.64 -5.25
N VAL A 43 -8.71 -10.51 -4.56
CA VAL A 43 -7.48 -10.22 -3.82
C VAL A 43 -7.85 -10.08 -2.36
N LEU A 44 -7.19 -10.86 -1.49
CA LEU A 44 -7.16 -10.61 -0.06
C LEU A 44 -5.89 -9.85 0.26
N CYS A 45 -6.01 -8.82 1.08
CA CYS A 45 -4.89 -7.97 1.48
C CYS A 45 -4.99 -7.66 2.97
N ALA A 46 -3.90 -7.84 3.68
CA ALA A 46 -3.72 -7.32 5.03
C ALA A 46 -2.73 -6.16 4.96
N GLY A 47 -2.99 -5.08 5.70
CA GLY A 47 -2.14 -3.89 5.74
C GLY A 47 -1.96 -3.37 7.16
N ILE A 48 -0.73 -3.03 7.52
CA ILE A 48 -0.38 -2.44 8.82
C ILE A 48 -0.02 -0.98 8.61
N ASP A 49 -0.65 -0.07 9.36
CA ASP A 49 -0.31 1.35 9.40
C ASP A 49 1.09 1.53 10.02
N LEU A 50 2.01 2.07 9.24
CA LEU A 50 3.40 2.32 9.64
C LEU A 50 3.57 3.67 10.34
N ASN A 51 2.62 4.60 10.22
CA ASN A 51 2.77 5.93 10.79
C ASN A 51 3.07 5.89 12.31
N PRO A 52 2.40 5.06 13.15
CA PRO A 52 2.73 4.94 14.56
C PRO A 52 4.17 4.49 14.82
N ALA A 53 4.68 3.55 14.03
CA ALA A 53 6.02 3.00 14.18
C ALA A 53 7.11 4.00 13.75
N ILE A 54 6.85 4.79 12.71
CA ILE A 54 7.74 5.86 12.24
C ILE A 54 7.82 6.97 13.30
N SER A 55 6.66 7.43 13.80
CA SER A 55 6.61 8.46 14.84
C SER A 55 7.26 8.02 16.14
N ALA A 56 7.08 6.76 16.56
CA ALA A 56 7.72 6.21 17.75
C ALA A 56 9.26 6.18 17.66
N GLN A 57 9.80 6.14 16.44
CA GLN A 57 11.25 6.24 16.18
C GLN A 57 11.73 7.68 15.96
N GLY A 58 10.86 8.69 16.17
CA GLY A 58 11.18 10.10 16.02
C GLY A 58 11.10 10.63 14.58
N GLY A 59 10.57 9.83 13.65
CA GLY A 59 10.34 10.26 12.27
C GLY A 59 9.05 11.05 12.09
N ASP A 60 9.02 11.93 11.09
CA ASP A 60 7.80 12.62 10.67
C ASP A 60 7.03 11.78 9.64
N ALA A 61 6.14 10.93 10.15
CA ALA A 61 5.35 10.03 9.33
C ALA A 61 4.44 10.74 8.32
N VAL A 62 3.90 11.92 8.67
CA VAL A 62 2.95 12.66 7.82
C VAL A 62 3.70 13.27 6.64
N SER A 63 4.85 13.91 6.90
CA SER A 63 5.68 14.48 5.83
C SER A 63 6.16 13.40 4.86
N ILE A 64 6.62 12.25 5.37
CA ILE A 64 7.02 11.11 4.52
C ILE A 64 5.84 10.59 3.70
N ALA A 65 4.65 10.48 4.30
CA ALA A 65 3.45 10.02 3.60
C ALA A 65 3.04 10.96 2.46
N GLU A 66 3.12 12.29 2.67
CA GLU A 66 2.84 13.28 1.63
C GLU A 66 3.88 13.27 0.50
N GLU A 67 5.16 13.08 0.80
CA GLU A 67 6.21 12.93 -0.20
C GLU A 67 5.98 11.69 -1.07
N LEU A 68 5.72 10.53 -0.44
CA LEU A 68 5.43 9.28 -1.14
C LEU A 68 4.15 9.38 -1.98
N LYS A 69 3.10 10.03 -1.45
CA LYS A 69 1.85 10.30 -2.17
C LYS A 69 2.11 11.14 -3.40
N SER A 70 2.84 12.24 -3.24
CA SER A 70 3.16 13.17 -4.34
C SER A 70 3.95 12.46 -5.44
N LEU A 71 4.95 11.66 -5.08
CA LEU A 71 5.73 10.86 -6.02
C LEU A 71 4.87 9.82 -6.75
N CYS A 72 4.00 9.10 -6.01
CA CYS A 72 3.11 8.11 -6.60
C CYS A 72 2.13 8.75 -7.57
N VAL A 73 1.51 9.87 -7.23
CA VAL A 73 0.57 10.60 -8.10
C VAL A 73 1.29 11.10 -9.35
N ALA A 74 2.46 11.71 -9.21
CA ALA A 74 3.27 12.17 -10.35
C ALA A 74 3.68 11.03 -11.31
N SER A 75 3.77 9.79 -10.78
CA SER A 75 4.15 8.59 -11.53
C SER A 75 2.96 7.76 -12.03
N GLY A 76 1.74 8.31 -12.04
CA GLY A 76 0.54 7.61 -12.53
C GLY A 76 -0.07 6.61 -11.53
N GLY A 77 0.17 6.82 -10.23
CA GLY A 77 -0.42 6.04 -9.13
C GLY A 77 0.46 4.91 -8.58
N SER A 78 1.71 4.79 -9.03
CA SER A 78 2.69 3.81 -8.53
C SER A 78 4.10 4.29 -8.79
N SER A 79 4.99 4.18 -7.81
CA SER A 79 6.42 4.46 -7.96
C SER A 79 7.26 3.45 -7.19
N VAL A 80 8.55 3.37 -7.52
CA VAL A 80 9.57 2.77 -6.65
C VAL A 80 9.83 3.76 -5.50
N ILE A 81 10.00 3.24 -4.29
CA ILE A 81 10.40 4.06 -3.14
C ILE A 81 11.87 4.45 -3.33
N PRO A 82 12.22 5.76 -3.26
CA PRO A 82 13.60 6.20 -3.32
C PRO A 82 14.46 5.57 -2.21
N PRO A 83 15.75 5.35 -2.46
CA PRO A 83 16.67 4.78 -1.46
C PRO A 83 16.88 5.68 -0.25
#